data_AF-A0A3L9DSQ8-F1
#
_entry.id   AF-A0A3L9DSQ8-F1
#
_cell.length_a   1.000
_cell.length_b   1.000
_cell.length_c   1.000
_cell.angle_alpha   90.00
_cell.angle_beta   90.00
_cell.angle_gamma   90.00
#
_symmetry.space_group_name_H-M   'P 1'
#
loop_
_entity.id
_entity.type
_entity.pdbx_description
1 polymer ?
#
loop_
_entity_poly.entity_id
_entity_poly.type
_entity_poly.pdbx_seq_one_letter_code
_entity_poly.pdbx_strand_id
1 'polypeptide(L)'
;MTNIDEIGQLTLYEYELLMTGVLLRKEDENEQIHRLAWLNRQVESVKRDGKTPQYRQYNDFYKSKEKKVKKHQLSKEDIELLKIANL
;
A
#
# COMPACT_ATOMS: atom_id res chain seq x y z
N MET A 1 20.96 -19.73 -22.93
CA MET A 1 19.63 -19.91 -23.53
C MET A 1 18.69 -20.13 -22.36
N THR A 2 17.95 -19.10 -21.96
CA THR A 2 16.98 -19.16 -20.86
C THR A 2 15.78 -19.99 -21.34
N ASN A 3 15.45 -21.06 -20.62
CA ASN A 3 14.43 -22.01 -21.03
C ASN A 3 13.03 -21.42 -20.74
N ILE A 4 12.08 -21.59 -21.65
CA ILE A 4 10.67 -21.18 -21.46
C ILE A 4 10.04 -21.87 -20.23
N ASP A 5 10.54 -23.05 -19.85
CA ASP A 5 10.11 -23.74 -18.63
C ASP A 5 10.54 -23.02 -17.34
N GLU A 6 11.63 -22.25 -17.35
CA GLU A 6 12.07 -21.42 -16.21
C GLU A 6 11.19 -20.18 -16.02
N ILE A 7 10.53 -19.72 -17.10
CA ILE A 7 9.65 -18.54 -17.08
C ILE A 7 8.30 -18.85 -16.41
N GLY A 8 7.88 -20.12 -16.41
CA GLY A 8 6.57 -20.56 -15.91
C GLY A 8 6.55 -21.12 -14.49
N GLN A 9 7.71 -21.39 -13.87
CA GLN A 9 7.79 -22.03 -12.55
C GLN A 9 8.39 -21.08 -11.52
N LEU A 10 7.51 -20.44 -10.73
CA LEU A 10 7.92 -19.72 -9.53
C LEU A 10 8.38 -20.72 -8.46
N THR A 11 9.54 -20.46 -7.87
CA THR A 11 9.87 -21.10 -6.59
C THR A 11 8.86 -20.67 -5.53
N LEU A 12 8.66 -21.50 -4.50
CA LEU A 12 7.79 -21.14 -3.36
C LEU A 12 8.18 -19.79 -2.76
N TYR A 13 9.49 -19.51 -2.72
CA TYR A 13 10.04 -18.23 -2.26
C TYR A 13 9.58 -17.05 -3.11
N GLU A 14 9.75 -17.13 -4.44
CA GLU A 14 9.37 -16.05 -5.34
C GLU A 14 7.85 -15.83 -5.32
N TYR A 15 7.07 -16.91 -5.23
CA TYR A 15 5.62 -16.81 -5.06
C TYR A 15 5.22 -16.07 -3.77
N GLU A 16 5.81 -16.44 -2.63
CA GLU A 16 5.56 -15.79 -1.35
C GLU A 16 5.98 -14.32 -1.37
N LEU A 17 7.10 -14.01 -2.03
CA LEU A 17 7.59 -12.65 -2.22
C LEU A 17 6.59 -11.81 -3.03
N LEU A 18 6.13 -12.32 -4.17
CA LEU A 18 5.14 -11.65 -5.02
C LEU A 18 3.82 -11.44 -4.28
N MET A 19 3.33 -12.47 -3.58
CA MET A 19 2.11 -12.38 -2.78
C MET A 19 2.24 -11.31 -1.69
N THR A 20 3.40 -11.23 -1.04
CA THR A 20 3.70 -10.16 -0.07
C THR A 20 3.67 -8.79 -0.73
N GLY A 21 4.27 -8.64 -1.92
CA GLY A 21 4.22 -7.40 -2.70
C GLY A 21 2.79 -6.98 -3.08
N VAL A 22 1.93 -7.93 -3.46
CA VAL A 22 0.51 -7.67 -3.76
C VAL A 22 -0.25 -7.18 -2.52
N LEU A 23 -0.01 -7.81 -1.36
CA LEU A 23 -0.63 -7.39 -0.11
C LEU A 23 -0.20 -5.98 0.31
N LEU A 24 1.08 -5.65 0.17
CA LEU A 24 1.61 -4.31 0.44
C LEU A 24 0.99 -3.26 -0.48
N ARG A 25 0.88 -3.54 -1.78
CA ARG A 25 0.24 -2.61 -2.73
C ARG A 25 -1.22 -2.36 -2.39
N LYS A 26 -1.96 -3.40 -2.02
CA LYS A 26 -3.35 -3.26 -1.59
C LYS A 26 -3.47 -2.40 -0.33
N GLU A 27 -2.49 -2.46 0.57
CA GLU A 27 -2.44 -1.59 1.73
C GLU A 27 -2.19 -0.12 1.33
N ASP A 28 -1.23 0.12 0.43
CA ASP A 28 -0.95 1.45 -0.14
C ASP A 28 -2.18 2.03 -0.86
N GLU A 29 -2.89 1.22 -1.66
CA GLU A 29 -4.12 1.60 -2.36
C GLU A 29 -5.23 2.01 -1.37
N ASN A 30 -5.43 1.22 -0.31
CA ASN A 30 -6.41 1.56 0.72
C ASN A 30 -6.06 2.87 1.44
N GLU A 31 -4.79 3.06 1.79
CA GLU A 31 -4.29 4.31 2.39
C GLU A 31 -4.50 5.50 1.45
N GLN A 32 -4.24 5.35 0.15
CA GLN A 32 -4.52 6.38 -0.85
C GLN A 32 -6.01 6.70 -0.95
N ILE A 33 -6.89 5.70 -0.98
CA ILE A 33 -8.35 5.89 -1.01
C ILE A 33 -8.83 6.64 0.23
N HIS A 34 -8.35 6.27 1.41
CA HIS A 34 -8.68 6.99 2.64
C HIS A 34 -8.20 8.44 2.61
N ARG A 35 -7.00 8.70 2.09
CA ARG A 35 -6.47 10.06 1.92
C ARG A 35 -7.32 10.89 0.97
N LEU A 36 -7.73 10.32 -0.17
CA LEU A 36 -8.62 10.99 -1.12
C LEU A 36 -9.99 11.29 -0.49
N ALA A 37 -10.57 10.33 0.22
CA ALA A 37 -11.83 10.53 0.93
C ALA A 37 -11.74 11.63 2.00
N TRP A 38 -10.62 11.71 2.72
CA TRP A 38 -10.36 12.78 3.68
C TRP A 38 -10.31 14.15 3.01
N LEU A 39 -9.54 14.29 1.91
CA LEU A 39 -9.43 15.54 1.16
C LEU A 39 -10.79 16.00 0.62
N ASN A 40 -11.57 15.08 0.04
CA ASN A 40 -12.92 15.39 -0.45
C ASN A 40 -13.82 15.87 0.70
N ARG A 41 -13.76 15.21 1.87
CA ARG A 41 -14.50 15.65 3.06
C ARG A 41 -14.01 16.98 3.64
N GLN A 42 -12.73 17.35 3.50
CA GLN A 42 -12.26 18.68 3.95
C GLN A 42 -12.99 19.80 3.19
N VAL A 43 -13.31 19.57 1.92
CA VAL A 43 -14.02 20.56 1.08
C VAL A 43 -15.47 20.74 1.56
N GLU A 44 -16.10 19.70 2.09
CA GLU A 44 -17.53 19.72 2.48
C GLU A 44 -17.78 19.93 3.98
N SER A 45 -16.84 19.53 4.86
CA SER A 45 -17.06 19.46 6.31
C SER A 45 -16.43 20.64 7.06
N VAL A 46 -17.15 21.75 7.08
CA VAL A 46 -16.90 22.84 8.02
C VAL A 46 -17.75 22.62 9.27
N LYS A 47 -17.18 22.80 10.46
CA LYS A 47 -17.93 22.77 11.74
C LYS A 47 -19.03 23.84 11.70
N ARG A 48 -19.93 23.84 12.70
CA ARG A 48 -21.05 24.80 12.81
C ARG A 48 -20.62 26.27 12.74
N ASP A 49 -19.34 26.56 12.93
CA ASP A 49 -18.72 27.89 12.79
C ASP A 49 -18.43 28.32 11.33
N GLY A 50 -18.60 27.41 10.35
CA GLY A 50 -18.38 27.66 8.93
C GLY A 50 -16.92 27.92 8.54
N LYS A 51 -15.96 27.76 9.47
CA LYS A 51 -14.55 28.13 9.25
C LYS A 51 -13.56 27.02 9.64
N THR A 52 -13.92 26.17 10.59
CA THR A 52 -13.00 25.13 11.09
C THR A 52 -13.31 23.79 10.43
N PRO A 53 -12.35 23.14 9.75
CA PRO A 53 -12.57 21.80 9.22
C PRO A 53 -12.84 20.78 10.33
N GLN A 54 -13.74 19.82 10.08
CA GLN A 54 -14.10 18.82 11.09
C GLN A 54 -12.94 17.88 11.45
N TYR A 55 -12.13 17.48 10.46
CA TYR A 55 -10.96 16.62 10.64
C TYR A 55 -9.69 17.37 10.23
N ARG A 56 -9.05 18.11 11.13
CA ARG A 56 -7.92 18.98 10.77
C ARG A 56 -6.71 18.20 10.24
N GLN A 57 -6.49 16.99 10.72
CA GLN A 57 -5.41 16.12 10.27
C GLN A 57 -5.98 14.82 9.72
N TYR A 58 -5.24 14.21 8.77
CA TYR A 58 -5.61 12.91 8.21
C TYR A 58 -5.76 11.83 9.30
N ASN A 59 -4.85 11.82 10.29
CA ASN A 59 -4.87 10.85 11.39
C ASN A 59 -6.10 10.99 12.31
N ASP A 60 -6.81 12.12 12.27
CA ASP A 60 -8.09 12.30 12.97
C ASP A 60 -9.24 11.61 12.22
N PHE A 61 -9.12 11.46 10.90
CA PHE A 61 -10.09 10.83 10.02
C PHE A 61 -9.86 9.33 9.87
N TYR A 62 -8.61 8.92 9.67
CA TYR A 62 -8.23 7.53 9.51
C TYR A 62 -6.99 7.24 10.36
N LYS A 63 -7.18 6.44 11.41
CA LYS A 63 -6.07 5.84 12.14
C LYS A 63 -5.75 4.53 11.46
N SER A 64 -4.70 4.54 10.63
CA SER A 64 -4.13 3.30 10.15
C SER A 64 -3.84 2.43 11.36
N LYS A 65 -4.42 1.22 11.39
CA LYS A 65 -4.00 0.24 12.39
C LYS A 65 -2.53 0.02 12.08
N GLU A 66 -1.63 0.31 13.03
CA GLU A 66 -0.27 -0.19 12.99
C GLU A 66 -0.35 -1.71 12.96
N LYS A 67 -0.60 -2.26 11.77
CA LYS A 67 -0.49 -3.68 11.55
C LYS A 67 0.99 -3.90 11.67
N LYS A 68 1.35 -4.71 12.66
CA LYS A 68 2.64 -5.40 12.74
C LYS A 68 2.75 -6.31 11.51
N VAL A 69 2.73 -5.75 10.32
CA VAL A 69 3.44 -6.30 9.19
C VAL A 69 4.85 -6.35 9.76
N LYS A 70 5.29 -7.53 10.18
CA LYS A 70 6.72 -7.77 10.43
C LYS A 70 7.36 -7.12 9.23
N LYS A 71 8.08 -6.00 9.43
CA LYS A 71 8.79 -5.33 8.33
C LYS A 71 9.56 -6.45 7.69
N HIS A 72 9.07 -6.96 6.55
CA HIS A 72 9.83 -7.93 5.79
C HIS A 72 11.06 -7.13 5.46
N GLN A 73 12.19 -7.52 6.03
CA GLN A 73 13.46 -6.92 5.66
C GLN A 73 13.74 -7.48 4.28
N LEU A 74 13.09 -6.87 3.28
CA LEU A 74 13.30 -7.18 1.89
C LEU A 74 14.76 -6.83 1.60
N SER A 75 15.49 -7.80 1.08
CA SER A 75 16.82 -7.57 0.56
C SER A 75 16.75 -6.64 -0.66
N LYS A 76 17.91 -6.16 -1.13
CA LYS A 76 17.94 -5.33 -2.34
C LYS A 76 17.46 -6.13 -3.55
N GLU A 77 17.83 -7.42 -3.58
CA GLU A 77 17.45 -8.39 -4.58
C GLU A 77 15.93 -8.59 -4.61
N ASP A 78 15.29 -8.72 -3.44
CA ASP A 78 13.84 -8.86 -3.34
C ASP A 78 13.09 -7.64 -3.89
N ILE A 79 13.61 -6.44 -3.58
CA ILE A 79 13.05 -5.18 -4.09
C ILE A 79 13.19 -5.11 -5.61
N GLU A 80 14.31 -5.56 -6.16
CA GLU A 80 14.56 -5.57 -7.59
C GLU A 80 13.65 -6.56 -8.33
N LEU A 81 13.46 -7.77 -7.78
CA LEU A 81 12.49 -8.75 -8.27
C LEU A 81 11.06 -8.20 -8.24
N LEU A 82 10.65 -7.58 -7.13
CA LEU A 82 9.32 -6.96 -7.01
C LEU A 82 9.11 -5.79 -8.00
N LYS A 83 10.17 -5.06 -8.37
CA LYS A 83 10.09 -4.01 -9.40
C LYS A 83 9.93 -4.60 -10.79
N ILE A 84 10.70 -5.64 -11.13
CA ILE A 84 10.63 -6.32 -12.43
C ILE A 84 9.24 -6.96 -12.62
N ALA A 85 8.68 -7.54 -11.57
CA ALA A 85 7.36 -8.16 -11.60
C ALA A 85 6.19 -7.16 -11.71
N ASN A 86 6.43 -5.86 -11.46
CA ASN A 86 5.42 -4.79 -11.49
C ASN A 86 5.49 -3.90 -12.75
N LEU A 87 5.91 -4.46 -13.90
CA LEU A 87 5.76 -3.80 -15.21
C LEU A 87 4.30 -3.40 -15.47
#